data_AF-A0A4Q3R3T4-F1
#
_entry.id   AF-A0A4Q3R3T4-F1
#
_cell.length_a   1.000
_cell.length_b   1.000
_cell.length_c   1.000
_cell.angle_alpha   90.00
_cell.angle_beta   90.00
_cell.angle_gamma   90.00
#
_symmetry.space_group_name_H-M   'P 1'
#
loop_
_entity.id
_entity.type
_entity.pdbx_description
1 polymer ?
#
loop_
_entity_poly.entity_id
_entity_poly.type
_entity_poly.pdbx_seq_one_letter_code
_entity_poly.pdbx_strand_id
1 'polypeptide(L)' 'FTGMRFTSTKFQYTSKSMSDGGWEIAIRPGDVPEVQDMQLNISADGYATLYITSTNRQAISYYGKIQGF' A
#
# COMPACT_ATOMS: atom_id res chain seq x y z
N PHE A 1 -19.17 7.74 4.56
CA PHE A 1 -17.76 7.63 4.12
C PHE A 1 -17.36 6.17 4.20
N THR A 2 -17.11 5.53 3.06
CA THR A 2 -16.71 4.12 3.01
C THR A 2 -15.20 4.08 2.82
N GLY A 3 -14.46 3.99 3.93
CA GLY A 3 -13.01 3.79 3.95
C GLY A 3 -12.68 2.42 4.52
N MET A 4 -11.42 1.99 4.38
CA MET A 4 -10.95 0.75 4.96
C MET A 4 -10.18 1.05 6.26
N ARG A 5 -10.57 0.43 7.37
CA ARG A 5 -9.90 0.57 8.67
C ARG A 5 -9.56 -0.80 9.21
N PHE A 6 -8.26 -1.06 9.40
CA PHE A 6 -7.76 -2.28 10.01
C PHE A 6 -6.44 -2.01 10.73
N THR A 7 -5.98 -2.99 11.49
CA THR A 7 -4.64 -3.00 12.08
C THR A 7 -4.06 -4.39 11.86
N SER A 8 -2.85 -4.45 11.30
CA SER A 8 -2.08 -5.68 11.13
C SER A 8 -0.81 -5.57 11.97
N THR A 9 -0.50 -6.62 12.72
CA THR A 9 0.76 -6.77 13.47
C THR A 9 1.67 -7.83 12.87
N LYS A 10 1.12 -8.66 11.98
CA LYS A 10 1.85 -9.71 11.26
C LYS A 10 1.74 -9.43 9.78
N PHE A 11 2.76 -8.81 9.19
CA PHE A 11 2.80 -8.54 7.76
C PHE A 11 4.19 -8.83 7.20
N GLN A 12 4.22 -9.11 5.91
CA GLN A 12 5.45 -9.17 5.13
C GLN A 12 5.45 -8.01 4.13
N TYR A 13 6.63 -7.54 3.75
CA TYR A 13 6.76 -6.56 2.69
C TYR A 13 7.97 -6.81 1.81
N THR A 14 7.89 -6.35 0.56
CA THR A 14 9.01 -6.23 -0.35
C THR A 14 9.13 -4.78 -0.81
N SER A 15 10.34 -4.39 -1.20
CA SER A 15 10.63 -3.03 -1.68
C SER A 15 11.58 -3.09 -2.85
N LYS A 16 11.24 -2.36 -3.92
CA LYS A 16 12.00 -2.28 -5.15
C LYS A 16 12.20 -0.81 -5.53
N SER A 17 13.45 -0.40 -5.68
CA SER A 17 13.78 0.89 -6.29
C SER A 17 13.47 0.85 -7.79
N MET A 18 12.79 1.88 -8.26
CA MET A 18 12.47 2.08 -9.67
C MET A 18 13.57 2.90 -10.35
N SER A 19 13.73 2.73 -11.67
CA SER A 19 14.79 3.41 -12.44
C SER A 19 14.63 4.93 -12.48
N ASP A 20 13.44 5.45 -12.22
CA ASP A 20 13.11 6.87 -12.15
C ASP A 20 13.33 7.47 -10.75
N GLY A 21 13.92 6.71 -9.82
CA GLY A 21 14.17 7.13 -8.43
C GLY A 21 12.97 6.92 -7.49
N GLY A 22 11.86 6.38 -7.98
CA GLY A 22 10.73 5.99 -7.16
C GLY A 22 10.93 4.65 -6.44
N TRP A 23 9.90 4.25 -5.68
CA TRP A 23 9.84 3.01 -4.95
C TRP A 23 8.51 2.29 -5.19
N GLU A 24 8.59 0.99 -5.36
CA GLU A 24 7.46 0.07 -5.40
C GLU A 24 7.53 -0.83 -4.16
N ILE A 25 6.49 -0.82 -3.35
CA ILE A 25 6.40 -1.54 -2.08
C ILE A 25 5.15 -2.41 -2.08
N ALA A 26 5.32 -3.73 -1.95
CA ALA A 26 4.20 -4.66 -1.77
C ALA A 26 4.11 -5.05 -0.29
N ILE A 27 2.92 -5.02 0.30
CA ILE A 27 2.67 -5.36 1.70
C ILE A 27 1.55 -6.40 1.76
N ARG A 28 1.78 -7.47 2.50
CA ARG A 28 0.82 -8.55 2.71
C ARG A 28 0.58 -8.82 4.18
N PRO A 29 -0.60 -8.45 4.71
CA PRO A 29 -1.03 -8.86 6.05
C PRO A 29 -1.22 -10.39 6.13
N GLY A 30 -0.84 -10.97 7.27
CA GLY A 30 -1.05 -12.37 7.62
C GLY A 30 -2.11 -12.58 8.72
N ASP A 31 -2.64 -11.49 9.28
CA ASP A 31 -3.61 -11.47 10.37
C ASP A 31 -4.88 -10.65 10.06
N VAL A 32 -5.04 -10.19 8.82
CA VAL A 32 -6.21 -9.40 8.38
C VAL A 32 -6.88 -10.09 7.18
N PRO A 33 -7.93 -10.90 7.40
CA PRO A 33 -8.55 -11.72 6.36
C PRO A 33 -9.20 -10.92 5.23
N GLU A 34 -9.59 -9.67 5.47
CA GLU A 34 -10.24 -8.82 4.48
C GLU A 34 -9.26 -8.19 3.50
N VAL A 35 -7.96 -8.14 3.82
CA VAL A 35 -6.92 -7.48 3.03
C VAL A 35 -5.99 -8.54 2.45
N GLN A 36 -6.07 -8.72 1.13
CA GLN A 36 -5.26 -9.71 0.44
C GLN A 36 -3.86 -9.19 0.15
N ASP A 37 -3.76 -7.95 -0.34
CA ASP A 37 -2.51 -7.33 -0.76
C ASP A 37 -2.63 -5.81 -0.78
N MET A 38 -1.50 -5.11 -0.58
CA MET A 38 -1.40 -3.68 -0.68
C MET A 38 -0.18 -3.29 -1.51
N GLN A 39 -0.38 -2.46 -2.54
CA GLN A 39 0.68 -1.94 -3.38
C GLN A 39 0.84 -0.44 -3.16
N LEU A 40 2.01 -0.03 -2.66
CA LEU A 40 2.38 1.36 -2.48
C LEU A 40 3.44 1.75 -3.52
N ASN A 41 3.09 2.71 -4.36
CA ASN A 41 4.02 3.33 -5.30
C ASN A 41 4.36 4.73 -4.80
N ILE A 42 5.64 5.07 -4.76
CA ILE A 42 6.15 6.38 -4.36
C ILE A 42 7.01 6.90 -5.51
N SER A 43 6.68 8.06 -6.06
CA SER A 43 7.50 8.72 -7.07
C SER A 43 8.67 9.48 -6.42
N ALA A 44 9.69 9.81 -7.23
CA ALA A 44 10.88 10.53 -6.75
C ALA A 44 10.58 11.92 -6.15
N ASP A 45 9.50 12.57 -6.59
CA ASP A 45 9.00 13.85 -6.08
C ASP A 45 8.03 13.71 -4.88
N GLY A 46 7.87 12.48 -4.37
CA GLY A 46 7.17 12.18 -3.11
C GLY A 46 5.67 12.01 -3.24
N TYR A 47 5.09 12.02 -4.45
CA TYR A 47 3.70 11.57 -4.62
C TYR A 47 3.60 10.07 -4.39
N ALA A 48 2.52 9.65 -3.77
CA ALA A 48 2.27 8.25 -3.46
C ALA A 48 0.87 7.82 -3.86
N THR A 49 0.78 6.59 -4.33
CA THR A 49 -0.49 5.89 -4.53
C THR A 49 -0.47 4.57 -3.78
N LEU A 50 -1.48 4.34 -2.96
CA LEU A 50 -1.69 3.08 -2.26
C LEU A 50 -2.92 2.39 -2.84
N TYR A 51 -2.72 1.20 -3.38
CA TYR A 51 -3.78 0.30 -3.82
C TYR A 51 -3.97 -0.79 -2.78
N ILE A 52 -5.21 -1.01 -2.34
CA ILE A 52 -5.55 -2.11 -1.44
C ILE A 52 -6.47 -3.06 -2.18
N THR A 53 -6.08 -4.33 -2.28
CA THR A 53 -6.91 -5.40 -2.81
C THR A 53 -7.53 -6.16 -1.66
N SER A 54 -8.85 -6.10 -1.54
CA SER A 54 -9.58 -6.89 -0.57
C SER A 54 -9.84 -8.32 -1.05
N THR A 55 -10.17 -9.21 -0.12
CA THR A 55 -10.47 -10.62 -0.43
C THR A 55 -11.74 -10.79 -1.27
N ASN A 56 -12.68 -9.83 -1.21
CA ASN A 56 -13.82 -9.76 -2.13
C ASN A 56 -13.47 -9.11 -3.50
N ARG A 57 -12.17 -8.92 -3.77
CA ARG A 57 -11.59 -8.35 -5.01
C ARG A 57 -12.07 -6.95 -5.33
N GLN A 58 -12.40 -6.17 -4.31
CA GLN A 58 -12.65 -4.73 -4.44
C GLN A 58 -11.34 -3.99 -4.22
N ALA A 59 -10.93 -3.20 -5.21
CA ALA A 59 -9.76 -2.36 -5.08
C ALA A 59 -10.16 -0.99 -4.50
N ILE A 60 -9.40 -0.51 -3.52
CA ILE A 60 -9.48 0.87 -3.04
C ILE A 60 -8.13 1.54 -3.28
N SER A 61 -8.16 2.73 -3.89
CA SER A 61 -6.95 3.52 -4.17
C SER A 61 -6.95 4.79 -3.33
N TYR A 62 -5.81 5.09 -2.72
CA TYR A 62 -5.55 6.34 -2.01
C TYR A 62 -4.39 7.07 -2.69
N TYR A 63 -4.53 8.38 -2.86
CA TYR A 63 -3.53 9.25 -3.47
C TYR A 63 -3.08 10.30 -2.47
N GLY A 64 -1.79 10.60 -2.43
CA GLY A 64 -1.26 11.58 -1.50
C GLY A 64 0.21 11.91 -1.75
N LYS A 65 0.82 12.56 -0.76
CA LYS A 65 2.27 12.77 -0.69
C LYS A 65 2.83 12.10 0.56
N ILE A 66 4.02 11.54 0.46
CA ILE A 66 4.77 11.06 1.62
C ILE A 66 5.29 12.28 2.38
N GLN A 67 5.02 12.33 3.67
CA GLN A 67 5.57 13.33 4.57
C GLN A 67 6.46 12.62 5.60
N GLY A 68 7.72 13.04 5.69
CA GLY A 68 8.59 12.66 6.81
C GLY A 68 8.14 13.35 8.09
N PHE A 69 8.29 12.67 9.23
CA PHE A 69 8.03 13.22 10.56
C PHE A 69 9.27 13.93 11.10
#